data_AF-S4RRG9-F1
#
_entry.id   AF-S4RRG9-F1
#
_cell.length_a   1.000
_cell.length_b   1.000
_cell.length_c   1.000
_cell.angle_alpha   90.00
_cell.angle_beta   90.00
_cell.angle_gamma   90.00
#
_symmetry.space_group_name_H-M   'P 1'
#
loop_
_entity.id
_entity.type
_entity.pdbx_description
1 polymer ?
#
loop_
_entity_poly.entity_id
_entity_poly.type
_entity_poly.pdbx_seq_one_letter_code
_entity_poly.pdbx_strand_id
1 'polypeptide(L)'
;PGLCRYALGMQEGRIPDEDITASSQWYETTAAHYARLDSEEGDGAWCPLGSISPQSMEFLQVDLRELHFITLVGTQGRHAEGTGNEYATAYRLEYSRDGSRWVMWHDRRGEEVCNNHYRHH
;
A
#
# COMPACT_ATOMS: atom_id res chain seq x y z
N PRO A 1 -4.14 -15.94 -24.17
CA PRO A 1 -4.18 -14.70 -23.35
C PRO A 1 -3.76 -15.01 -21.90
N GLY A 2 -2.61 -14.47 -21.47
CA GLY A 2 -2.15 -14.65 -20.09
C GLY A 2 -3.09 -13.94 -19.12
N LEU A 3 -3.43 -14.62 -18.03
CA LEU A 3 -4.17 -14.04 -16.91
C LEU A 3 -3.32 -12.93 -16.27
N CYS A 4 -3.73 -11.66 -16.37
CA CYS A 4 -3.03 -10.56 -15.70
C CYS A 4 -3.55 -10.41 -14.25
N ARG A 5 -3.22 -11.38 -13.40
CA ARG A 5 -3.64 -11.41 -11.98
C ARG A 5 -2.60 -12.03 -11.03
N TYR A 6 -1.35 -12.11 -11.47
CA TYR A 6 -0.28 -12.65 -10.65
C TYR A 6 0.18 -11.60 -9.64
N ALA A 7 0.49 -12.03 -8.43
CA ALA A 7 1.12 -11.17 -7.43
C ALA A 7 2.47 -10.67 -7.97
N LEU A 8 2.76 -9.39 -7.72
CA LEU A 8 3.98 -8.74 -8.21
C LEU A 8 5.16 -8.87 -7.24
N GLY A 9 4.97 -9.42 -6.04
CA GLY A 9 6.08 -9.73 -5.14
C GLY A 9 6.07 -9.08 -3.76
N MET A 10 5.00 -8.36 -3.40
CA MET A 10 4.90 -7.73 -2.06
C MET A 10 4.97 -8.77 -0.95
N GLN A 11 4.08 -9.76 -0.98
CA GLN A 11 4.00 -10.82 0.05
C GLN A 11 5.21 -11.75 0.01
N GLU A 12 5.73 -12.06 -1.17
CA GLU A 12 6.79 -13.07 -1.35
C GLU A 12 8.20 -12.50 -1.22
N GLY A 13 8.35 -11.21 -0.90
CA GLY A 13 9.67 -10.57 -0.77
C GLY A 13 10.42 -10.36 -2.10
N ARG A 14 9.75 -10.54 -3.25
CA ARG A 14 10.39 -10.35 -4.58
C ARG A 14 10.61 -8.87 -4.92
N ILE A 15 9.76 -7.98 -4.40
CA ILE A 15 10.03 -6.54 -4.39
C ILE A 15 10.94 -6.29 -3.18
N PRO A 16 12.18 -5.79 -3.35
CA PRO A 16 13.11 -5.57 -2.25
C PRO A 16 12.69 -4.40 -1.36
N ASP A 17 13.14 -4.39 -0.10
CA ASP A 17 12.73 -3.38 0.88
C ASP A 17 13.07 -1.94 0.45
N GLU A 18 14.18 -1.76 -0.28
CA GLU A 18 14.61 -0.45 -0.80
C GLU A 18 13.65 0.14 -1.84
N ASP A 19 12.80 -0.69 -2.45
CA ASP A 19 11.77 -0.26 -3.40
C ASP A 19 10.43 0.04 -2.72
N ILE A 20 10.34 -0.16 -1.39
CA ILE A 20 9.14 0.12 -0.61
C ILE A 20 9.45 1.30 0.32
N THR A 21 8.92 2.47 -0.01
CA THR A 21 9.19 3.73 0.69
C THR A 21 7.89 4.37 1.17
N ALA A 22 7.97 5.31 2.09
CA ALA A 22 6.80 6.03 2.59
C ALA A 22 7.14 7.50 2.87
N SER A 23 6.11 8.33 2.91
CA SER A 23 6.20 9.74 3.33
C SER A 23 6.73 9.89 4.76
N SER A 24 6.34 8.99 5.65
CA SER A 24 6.71 8.98 7.06
C SER A 24 6.52 7.59 7.67
N GLN A 25 7.03 7.41 8.89
CA GLN A 25 6.79 6.23 9.72
C GLN A 25 6.63 6.65 11.18
N TRP A 26 5.73 6.02 11.90
CA TRP A 26 5.48 6.32 13.31
C TRP A 26 6.61 5.79 14.22
N TYR A 27 7.05 4.56 13.98
CA TYR A 27 8.18 3.90 14.63
C TYR A 27 9.07 3.19 13.61
N GLU A 28 10.29 2.86 14.00
CA GLU A 28 11.19 2.02 13.19
C GLU A 28 10.56 0.66 12.85
N THR A 29 9.76 0.10 13.77
CA THR A 29 9.01 -1.15 13.62
C THR A 29 7.73 -1.01 12.78
N THR A 30 7.40 0.19 12.30
CA THR A 30 6.27 0.46 11.38
C THR A 30 6.73 1.15 10.10
N ALA A 31 7.99 0.94 9.73
CA ALA A 31 8.57 1.36 8.47
C ALA A 31 7.86 0.77 7.24
N ALA A 32 8.09 1.39 6.08
CA ALA A 32 7.41 1.08 4.82
C ALA A 32 7.51 -0.40 4.41
N HIS A 33 8.65 -1.06 4.61
CA HIS A 33 8.84 -2.47 4.24
C HIS A 33 7.99 -3.45 5.05
N TYR A 34 7.46 -3.04 6.21
CA TYR A 34 6.47 -3.85 6.97
C TYR A 34 5.06 -3.79 6.37
N ALA A 35 4.83 -3.08 5.27
CA ALA A 35 3.54 -3.03 4.58
C ALA A 35 3.22 -4.27 3.71
N ARG A 36 4.04 -5.32 3.77
CA ARG A 36 3.82 -6.54 2.99
C ARG A 36 2.55 -7.25 3.48
N LEU A 37 1.73 -7.69 2.51
CA LEU A 37 0.55 -8.50 2.83
C LEU A 37 0.97 -9.80 3.54
N ASP A 38 0.15 -10.23 4.49
CA ASP A 38 0.32 -11.47 5.24
C ASP A 38 1.67 -11.56 5.99
N SER A 39 2.19 -10.40 6.43
CA SER A 39 3.40 -10.28 7.23
C SER A 39 3.08 -9.75 8.62
N GLU A 40 3.70 -10.34 9.63
CA GLU A 40 3.69 -9.88 11.03
C GLU A 40 5.07 -9.33 11.45
N GLU A 41 5.96 -9.08 10.48
CA GLU A 41 7.26 -8.47 10.77
C GLU A 41 7.10 -7.03 11.31
N GLY A 42 8.03 -6.60 12.17
CA GLY A 42 7.93 -5.32 12.87
C GLY A 42 6.76 -5.32 13.85
N ASP A 43 5.97 -4.25 13.85
CA ASP A 43 4.69 -4.16 14.57
C ASP A 43 3.49 -4.56 13.67
N GLY A 44 3.76 -5.24 12.54
CA GLY A 44 2.79 -5.91 11.69
C GLY A 44 2.19 -5.07 10.54
N ALA A 45 2.62 -3.81 10.36
CA ALA A 45 2.20 -2.97 9.22
C ALA A 45 3.09 -1.72 9.08
N TRP A 46 2.92 -1.00 7.96
CA TRP A 46 3.33 0.41 7.89
C TRP A 46 2.29 1.32 8.59
N CYS A 47 2.78 2.26 9.40
CA CYS A 47 1.97 3.30 10.02
C CYS A 47 2.60 4.68 9.78
N PRO A 48 1.85 5.65 9.22
CA PRO A 48 2.34 7.02 9.06
C PRO A 48 2.48 7.72 10.42
N LEU A 49 3.41 8.66 10.51
CA LEU A 49 3.66 9.46 11.72
C LEU A 49 2.50 10.43 12.02
N GLY A 50 1.90 11.00 10.97
CA GLY A 50 0.80 11.95 11.09
C GLY A 50 -0.56 11.26 11.19
N SER A 51 -1.51 11.90 11.89
CA SER A 51 -2.91 11.50 11.80
C SER A 51 -3.44 11.70 10.37
N ILE A 52 -4.23 10.74 9.89
CA ILE A 52 -4.83 10.80 8.56
C ILE A 52 -6.12 11.63 8.60
N SER A 53 -6.16 12.64 7.75
CA SER A 53 -7.32 13.45 7.41
C SER A 53 -7.46 13.49 5.89
N PRO A 54 -8.59 13.94 5.33
CA PRO A 54 -8.75 14.07 3.89
C PRO A 54 -7.72 14.97 3.21
N GLN A 55 -7.03 15.83 3.98
CA GLN A 55 -5.96 16.73 3.53
C GLN A 55 -4.54 16.18 3.79
N SER A 56 -4.41 15.03 4.46
CA SER A 56 -3.11 14.43 4.75
C SER A 56 -2.46 13.93 3.46
N MET A 57 -1.14 14.13 3.35
CA MET A 57 -0.32 13.72 2.20
C MET A 57 0.55 12.49 2.53
N GLU A 58 0.04 11.61 3.38
CA GLU A 58 0.76 10.39 3.76
C GLU A 58 0.59 9.32 2.67
N PHE A 59 1.69 8.70 2.25
CA PHE A 59 1.70 7.70 1.20
C PHE A 59 2.69 6.57 1.50
N LEU A 60 2.35 5.39 0.99
CA LEU A 60 3.26 4.27 0.78
C LEU A 60 3.50 4.17 -0.73
N GLN A 61 4.77 4.16 -1.11
CA GLN A 61 5.21 4.09 -2.49
C GLN A 61 5.94 2.77 -2.74
N VAL A 62 5.60 2.12 -3.86
CA VAL A 62 6.23 0.88 -4.31
C VAL A 62 6.82 1.11 -5.69
N ASP A 63 8.14 1.00 -5.81
CA ASP A 63 8.84 1.00 -7.10
C ASP A 63 8.85 -0.42 -7.68
N LEU A 64 8.29 -0.60 -8.86
CA LEU A 64 8.27 -1.90 -9.56
C LEU A 64 9.46 -2.08 -10.51
N ARG A 65 10.34 -1.06 -10.64
CA ARG A 65 11.51 -0.93 -11.52
C ARG A 65 11.25 -1.01 -13.02
N GLU A 66 10.21 -1.72 -13.42
CA GLU A 66 9.77 -1.91 -14.80
C GLU A 66 8.30 -1.50 -14.95
N LEU A 67 7.89 -1.25 -16.21
CA LEU A 67 6.51 -0.91 -16.51
C LEU A 67 5.61 -2.15 -16.36
N HIS A 68 4.61 -2.04 -15.49
CA HIS A 68 3.65 -3.09 -15.22
C HIS A 68 2.23 -2.64 -15.58
N PHE A 69 1.40 -3.60 -16.01
CA PHE A 69 -0.04 -3.42 -16.09
C PHE A 69 -0.65 -3.87 -14.75
N ILE A 70 -0.99 -2.93 -13.89
CA ILE A 70 -1.58 -3.20 -12.58
C ILE A 70 -3.09 -3.36 -12.76
N THR A 71 -3.61 -4.53 -12.38
CA THR A 71 -5.05 -4.85 -12.52
C THR A 71 -5.79 -4.86 -11.19
N LEU A 72 -5.10 -5.14 -10.08
CA LEU A 72 -5.67 -5.30 -8.76
C LEU A 72 -4.69 -4.79 -7.71
N VAL A 73 -5.24 -4.24 -6.63
CA VAL A 73 -4.52 -3.88 -5.41
C VAL A 73 -5.22 -4.58 -4.25
N GLY A 74 -4.44 -5.27 -3.43
CA GLY A 74 -4.89 -5.82 -2.15
C GLY A 74 -4.35 -4.96 -1.01
N THR A 75 -5.17 -4.76 0.02
CA THR A 75 -4.80 -3.98 1.20
C THR A 75 -5.13 -4.78 2.46
N GLN A 76 -4.31 -4.64 3.50
CA GLN A 76 -4.50 -5.29 4.78
C GLN A 76 -4.28 -4.28 5.90
N GLY A 77 -5.00 -4.43 7.02
CA GLY A 77 -4.77 -3.67 8.24
C GLY A 77 -3.66 -4.30 9.09
N ARG A 78 -3.27 -3.61 10.16
CA ARG A 78 -2.36 -4.18 11.17
C ARG A 78 -3.11 -5.26 11.95
N HIS A 79 -2.68 -6.51 11.83
CA HIS A 79 -3.24 -7.62 12.61
C HIS A 79 -2.50 -7.77 13.95
N ALA A 80 -1.15 -7.65 13.95
CA ALA A 80 -0.28 -7.63 15.13
C ALA A 80 -0.70 -8.66 16.20
N GLU A 81 -0.63 -9.92 15.81
CA GLU A 81 -1.02 -11.08 16.64
C GLU A 81 -2.47 -10.99 17.19
N GLY A 82 -3.38 -10.37 16.43
CA GLY A 82 -4.78 -10.20 16.82
C GLY A 82 -5.05 -9.05 17.79
N THR A 83 -4.04 -8.25 18.13
CA THR A 83 -4.19 -7.04 18.95
C THR A 83 -4.30 -5.77 18.11
N GLY A 84 -3.89 -5.83 16.85
CA GLY A 84 -4.01 -4.74 15.89
C GLY A 84 -5.45 -4.52 15.43
N ASN A 85 -5.86 -3.26 15.42
CA ASN A 85 -7.19 -2.85 14.96
C ASN A 85 -7.13 -1.61 14.04
N GLU A 86 -5.94 -1.27 13.58
CA GLU A 86 -5.67 -0.12 12.73
C GLU A 86 -5.69 -0.56 11.27
N TYR A 87 -6.58 0.05 10.48
CA TYR A 87 -6.66 -0.17 9.05
C TYR A 87 -7.14 1.09 8.33
N ALA A 88 -6.68 1.28 7.09
CA ALA A 88 -7.20 2.33 6.23
C ALA A 88 -8.59 1.93 5.72
N THR A 89 -9.61 2.75 6.00
CA THR A 89 -10.99 2.53 5.53
C THR A 89 -11.18 2.94 4.08
N ALA A 90 -10.36 3.86 3.58
CA ALA A 90 -10.33 4.28 2.19
C ALA A 90 -8.93 4.77 1.82
N TYR A 91 -8.63 4.77 0.53
CA TYR A 91 -7.36 5.24 -0.01
C TYR A 91 -7.57 5.85 -1.40
N ARG A 92 -6.56 6.58 -1.89
CA ARG A 92 -6.44 7.00 -3.29
C ARG A 92 -5.21 6.34 -3.89
N LEU A 93 -5.18 6.21 -5.21
CA LEU A 93 -4.04 5.65 -5.93
C LEU A 93 -3.46 6.68 -6.87
N GLU A 94 -2.16 6.93 -6.74
CA GLU A 94 -1.40 7.66 -7.74
C GLU A 94 -0.38 6.71 -8.37
N TYR A 95 -0.10 6.91 -9.65
CA TYR A 95 0.92 6.14 -10.36
C TYR A 95 1.79 7.06 -11.21
N SER A 96 3.04 6.64 -11.40
CA SER A 96 4.00 7.29 -12.28
C SER A 96 4.71 6.26 -13.16
N ARG A 97 5.22 6.74 -14.30
CA ARG A 97 6.10 5.96 -15.19
C ARG A 97 7.52 6.48 -15.23
N ASP A 98 7.75 7.67 -14.67
CA ASP A 98 9.03 8.38 -14.71
C ASP A 98 9.49 8.84 -13.32
N GLY A 99 8.71 8.54 -12.28
CA GLY A 99 8.97 8.95 -10.88
C GLY A 99 8.74 10.43 -10.60
N SER A 100 8.47 11.25 -11.62
CA SER A 100 8.37 12.71 -11.52
C SER A 100 6.95 13.24 -11.70
N ARG A 101 6.21 12.68 -12.66
CA ARG A 101 4.82 13.04 -12.93
C ARG A 101 3.92 11.93 -12.42
N TRP A 102 3.09 12.30 -11.46
CA TRP A 102 2.10 11.42 -10.84
C TRP A 102 0.72 11.70 -11.42
N VAL A 103 -0.06 10.63 -11.61
CA VAL A 103 -1.41 10.70 -12.13
C VAL A 103 -2.34 10.03 -11.13
N MET A 104 -3.36 10.77 -10.71
CA MET A 104 -4.44 10.23 -9.89
C MET A 104 -5.25 9.22 -10.69
N TRP A 105 -5.34 8.00 -10.17
CA TRP A 105 -6.24 6.99 -10.71
C TRP A 105 -7.67 7.32 -10.31
N HIS A 106 -8.59 7.05 -11.24
CA HIS A 106 -10.01 7.07 -10.99
C HIS A 106 -10.67 5.86 -11.67
N ASP A 107 -11.77 5.42 -11.11
CA ASP A 107 -12.55 4.33 -11.70
C ASP A 107 -13.27 4.78 -12.98
N ARG A 108 -14.02 3.88 -13.62
CA ARG A 108 -14.76 4.18 -14.86
C ARG A 108 -15.86 5.25 -14.69
N ARG A 109 -16.22 5.58 -13.46
CA ARG A 109 -17.22 6.59 -13.11
C ARG A 109 -16.57 7.93 -12.75
N GLY A 110 -15.24 7.98 -12.64
CA GLY A 110 -14.49 9.17 -12.23
C GLY A 110 -14.26 9.25 -10.72
N GLU A 111 -14.53 8.19 -9.96
CA GLU A 111 -14.29 8.18 -8.51
C GLU A 111 -12.81 7.87 -8.21
N GLU A 112 -12.15 8.77 -7.48
CA GLU A 112 -10.74 8.62 -7.07
C GLU A 112 -10.59 7.86 -5.74
N VAL A 113 -11.64 7.87 -4.92
CA VAL A 113 -11.62 7.26 -3.58
C VAL A 113 -11.96 5.77 -3.69
N CYS A 114 -11.00 4.94 -3.31
CA CYS A 114 -11.17 3.50 -3.19
C CYS A 114 -11.59 3.17 -1.75
N ASN A 115 -12.83 2.69 -1.56
CA ASN A 115 -13.25 2.17 -0.27
C ASN A 115 -12.62 0.81 -0.02
N ASN A 116 -11.97 0.66 1.13
CA ASN A 116 -11.40 -0.60 1.54
C ASN A 116 -12.52 -1.52 2.05
N HIS A 117 -12.58 -2.74 1.52
CA HIS A 117 -13.55 -3.75 1.95
C HIS A 117 -12.94 -4.74 2.95
N TYR A 118 -11.89 -4.34 3.67
CA TYR A 118 -11.26 -5.15 4.69
C TYR A 118 -12.30 -5.64 5.71
N ARG A 119 -12.43 -6.96 5.82
CA ARG A 119 -13.19 -7.64 6.86
C ARG A 119 -12.18 -8.33 7.75
N HIS A 120 -12.19 -8.02 9.04
CA HIS A 120 -11.47 -8.81 10.04
C HIS A 120 -11.88 -10.27 9.90
N HIS A 121 -10.91 -11.13 9.61
CA HIS A 121 -11.04 -12.57 9.78
C HIS A 121 -10.24 -12.97 11.01
#